data_AF-A0A933DVS8-F1
#
_entry.id   AF-A0A933DVS8-F1
#
_cell.length_a   1.000
_cell.length_b   1.000
_cell.length_c   1.000
_cell.angle_alpha   90.00
_cell.angle_beta   90.00
_cell.angle_gamma   90.00
#
_symmetry.space_group_name_H-M   'P 1'
#
loop_
_entity.id
_entity.type
_entity.pdbx_description
1 polymer ?
#
loop_
_entity_poly.entity_id
_entity_poly.type
_entity_poly.pdbx_seq_one_letter_code
_entity_poly.pdbx_strand_id
1 'polypeptide(L)'
;ENIALWHERDISHSSTERITLPDSCLLLDYSLDVFTSIMKGLQVYPRRMKHNMELTKGLVFSQRVMLALIDKGLSRQKAYELVQRNAMKAWQGHKNFLSLLTADTEVAASLSSVELEKLFDYQYYLRYVDDIFQRLGLTETQWREKTG
;
A
#
# COMPACT_ATOMS: atom_id res chain seq x y z
N GLU A 1 -30.64 9.85 -18.07
CA GLU A 1 -31.12 11.17 -18.53
C GLU A 1 -32.40 11.59 -17.80
N ASN A 2 -32.49 11.43 -16.47
CA ASN A 2 -33.71 11.74 -15.70
C ASN A 2 -33.59 13.05 -14.90
N ILE A 3 -32.52 13.84 -15.13
CA ILE A 3 -32.20 15.03 -14.33
C ILE A 3 -32.79 16.31 -14.96
N ALA A 4 -32.74 16.45 -16.29
CA ALA A 4 -33.21 17.64 -17.00
C ALA A 4 -34.64 17.45 -17.53
N LEU A 5 -35.62 17.48 -16.62
CA LEU A 5 -37.05 17.41 -16.97
C LEU A 5 -37.54 18.73 -17.58
N TRP A 6 -38.60 18.68 -18.38
CA TRP A 6 -39.16 19.87 -19.01
C TRP A 6 -40.10 20.63 -18.06
N HIS A 7 -39.92 21.96 -17.98
CA HIS A 7 -40.70 22.87 -17.13
C HIS A 7 -40.75 22.41 -15.66
N GLU A 8 -41.92 22.37 -15.03
CA GLU A 8 -42.08 22.00 -13.62
C GLU A 8 -41.98 20.48 -13.37
N ARG A 9 -42.24 19.65 -14.39
CA ARG A 9 -42.02 18.18 -14.43
C ARG A 9 -42.60 17.55 -15.70
N ASP A 10 -42.00 16.44 -16.14
CA ASP A 10 -42.62 15.45 -17.05
C ASP A 10 -42.54 14.03 -16.46
N ILE A 11 -43.28 13.07 -17.02
CA ILE A 11 -43.42 11.71 -16.44
C ILE A 11 -42.35 10.70 -16.90
N SER A 12 -41.43 11.09 -17.80
CA SER A 12 -40.50 10.15 -18.46
C SER A 12 -39.58 9.41 -17.48
N HIS A 13 -39.19 10.05 -16.39
CA HIS A 13 -38.38 9.45 -15.34
C HIS A 13 -39.11 8.32 -14.59
N SER A 14 -40.45 8.35 -14.49
CA SER A 14 -41.21 7.44 -13.64
C SER A 14 -41.11 5.97 -14.07
N SER A 15 -41.16 5.67 -15.37
CA SER A 15 -41.03 4.29 -15.86
C SER A 15 -39.62 3.74 -15.61
N THR A 16 -38.61 4.58 -15.86
CA THR A 16 -37.21 4.24 -15.62
C THR A 16 -36.94 4.01 -14.14
N GLU A 17 -37.39 4.93 -13.27
CA GLU A 17 -37.15 4.87 -11.82
C GLU A 17 -37.87 3.71 -11.12
N ARG A 18 -39.02 3.27 -11.63
CA ARG A 18 -39.71 2.07 -11.12
C ARG A 18 -38.89 0.79 -11.28
N ILE A 19 -37.92 0.78 -12.19
CA ILE A 19 -37.03 -0.35 -12.41
C ILE A 19 -35.68 -0.07 -11.76
N THR A 20 -35.06 1.06 -12.09
CA THR A 20 -33.69 1.35 -11.64
C THR A 20 -33.57 1.55 -10.14
N LEU A 21 -34.55 2.18 -9.47
CA LEU A 21 -34.45 2.39 -8.02
C LEU A 21 -34.60 1.07 -7.24
N PRO A 22 -35.65 0.24 -7.45
CA PRO A 22 -35.75 -1.03 -6.74
C PRO A 22 -34.60 -1.98 -7.08
N ASP A 23 -34.24 -2.11 -8.36
CA ASP A 23 -33.19 -3.04 -8.77
C ASP A 23 -31.82 -2.62 -8.22
N SER A 24 -31.50 -1.33 -8.22
CA SER A 24 -30.22 -0.85 -7.67
C SER A 24 -30.16 -1.05 -6.16
N CYS A 25 -31.24 -0.78 -5.43
CA CYS A 25 -31.31 -0.99 -4.00
C CYS A 25 -31.16 -2.47 -3.65
N LEU A 26 -31.90 -3.36 -4.35
CA LEU A 26 -31.85 -4.80 -4.10
C LEU A 26 -30.48 -5.40 -4.44
N LEU A 27 -29.89 -4.97 -5.57
CA LEU A 27 -28.55 -5.40 -5.96
C LEU A 27 -27.50 -4.98 -4.92
N LEU A 28 -27.59 -3.74 -4.43
CA LEU A 28 -26.66 -3.24 -3.43
C LEU A 28 -26.81 -3.99 -2.11
N ASP A 29 -28.04 -4.21 -1.64
CA ASP A 29 -28.33 -4.98 -0.42
C ASP A 29 -27.71 -6.38 -0.49
N TYR A 30 -28.00 -7.11 -1.57
CA TYR A 30 -27.44 -8.44 -1.78
C TYR A 30 -25.92 -8.45 -1.89
N SER A 31 -25.35 -7.48 -2.62
CA SER A 31 -23.89 -7.36 -2.78
C SER A 31 -23.21 -7.10 -1.44
N LEU A 32 -23.80 -6.27 -0.58
CA LEU A 32 -23.30 -5.98 0.76
C LEU A 32 -23.38 -7.19 1.68
N ASP A 33 -24.46 -7.96 1.63
CA ASP A 33 -24.61 -9.19 2.42
C ASP A 33 -23.55 -10.23 2.03
N VAL A 34 -23.43 -10.52 0.73
CA VAL A 34 -22.43 -11.45 0.20
C VAL A 34 -21.01 -11.01 0.56
N PHE A 35 -20.69 -9.73 0.33
CA PHE A 35 -19.36 -9.21 0.63
C PHE A 35 -19.06 -9.26 2.14
N THR A 36 -20.03 -8.94 2.98
CA THR A 36 -19.89 -9.04 4.45
C THR A 36 -19.60 -10.49 4.88
N SER A 37 -20.29 -11.46 4.29
CA SER A 37 -20.04 -12.88 4.54
C SER A 37 -18.62 -13.30 4.15
N ILE A 38 -18.17 -12.89 2.96
CA ILE A 38 -16.80 -13.15 2.49
C ILE A 38 -15.78 -12.53 3.44
N MET A 39 -15.95 -11.26 3.82
CA MET A 39 -15.02 -10.56 4.71
C MET A 39 -14.97 -11.18 6.11
N LYS A 40 -16.10 -11.68 6.63
CA LYS A 40 -16.15 -12.42 7.91
C LYS A 40 -15.38 -13.75 7.84
N GLY A 41 -15.45 -14.45 6.71
CA GLY A 41 -14.80 -15.75 6.50
C GLY A 41 -13.41 -15.69 5.86
N LEU A 42 -12.88 -14.50 5.59
CA LEU A 42 -11.66 -14.34 4.79
C LEU A 42 -10.44 -14.91 5.50
N GLN A 43 -9.82 -15.93 4.89
CA GLN A 43 -8.58 -16.51 5.40
C GLN A 43 -7.38 -15.66 4.97
N VAL A 44 -6.71 -15.04 5.93
CA VAL A 44 -5.48 -14.25 5.71
C VAL A 44 -4.26 -15.10 6.06
N TYR A 45 -3.21 -15.04 5.22
CA TYR A 45 -1.99 -15.84 5.35
C TYR A 45 -0.75 -14.95 5.55
N PRO A 46 -0.47 -14.45 6.78
CA PRO A 46 0.62 -13.49 7.03
C PRO A 46 2.00 -13.96 6.59
N ARG A 47 2.28 -15.26 6.73
CA ARG A 47 3.56 -15.86 6.29
C ARG A 47 3.76 -15.72 4.78
N ARG A 48 2.70 -15.94 4.00
CA ARG A 48 2.73 -15.80 2.54
C ARG A 48 2.83 -14.34 2.12
N MET A 49 2.15 -13.43 2.83
CA MET A 49 2.30 -11.99 2.62
C MET A 49 3.76 -11.54 2.81
N LYS A 50 4.39 -11.93 3.93
CA LYS A 50 5.80 -11.63 4.18
C LYS A 50 6.72 -12.24 3.12
N HIS A 51 6.49 -13.50 2.75
CA HIS A 51 7.25 -14.14 1.68
C HIS A 51 7.15 -13.39 0.34
N ASN A 52 5.96 -12.93 -0.03
CA ASN A 52 5.75 -12.17 -1.26
C ASN A 52 6.55 -10.86 -1.28
N MET A 53 6.70 -10.19 -0.14
CA MET A 53 7.54 -8.98 -0.04
C MET A 53 9.03 -9.29 -0.32
N GLU A 54 9.50 -10.44 0.18
CA GLU A 54 10.89 -10.91 -0.02
C GLU A 54 11.19 -11.37 -1.45
N LEU A 55 10.17 -11.63 -2.30
CA LEU A 55 10.38 -12.04 -3.69
C LEU A 55 11.18 -11.03 -4.49
N THR A 56 11.08 -9.74 -4.14
CA THR A 56 11.83 -8.65 -4.77
C THR A 56 13.24 -8.49 -4.20
N LYS A 57 13.67 -9.37 -3.28
CA LYS A 57 15.01 -9.42 -2.68
C LYS A 57 15.47 -8.08 -2.08
N GLY A 58 14.54 -7.35 -1.47
CA GLY A 58 14.80 -6.07 -0.77
C GLY A 58 14.70 -4.82 -1.65
N LEU A 59 14.28 -4.92 -2.91
CA LEU A 59 14.11 -3.75 -3.79
C LEU A 59 13.11 -2.71 -3.28
N VAL A 60 12.15 -3.12 -2.45
CA VAL A 60 11.19 -2.23 -1.77
C VAL A 60 11.88 -1.14 -0.93
N PHE A 61 13.12 -1.36 -0.49
CA PHE A 61 13.91 -0.41 0.30
C PHE A 61 14.72 0.59 -0.53
N SER A 62 14.70 0.48 -1.87
CA SER A 62 15.49 1.32 -2.79
C SER A 62 15.34 2.83 -2.54
N GLN A 63 14.11 3.30 -2.30
CA GLN A 63 13.86 4.70 -1.99
C GLN A 63 14.53 5.14 -0.67
N ARG A 64 14.52 4.29 0.37
CA ARG A 64 15.15 4.61 1.66
C ARG A 64 16.66 4.73 1.51
N VAL A 65 17.27 3.84 0.73
CA VAL A 65 18.70 3.90 0.42
C VAL A 65 19.04 5.18 -0.34
N MET A 66 18.23 5.55 -1.34
CA MET A 66 18.44 6.78 -2.11
C MET A 66 18.38 8.02 -1.20
N LEU A 67 17.38 8.10 -0.32
CA LEU A 67 17.24 9.22 0.61
C LEU A 67 18.40 9.27 1.61
N ALA A 68 18.81 8.12 2.16
CA ALA A 68 19.95 8.07 3.08
C ALA A 68 21.26 8.53 2.42
N LEU A 69 21.48 8.20 1.14
CA LEU A 69 22.63 8.70 0.37
C LEU A 69 22.57 10.23 0.17
N ILE A 70 21.37 10.77 -0.10
CA ILE A 70 21.17 12.22 -0.21
C ILE A 70 21.44 12.91 1.14
N ASP A 71 20.98 12.32 2.25
CA ASP A 71 21.21 12.84 3.61
C ASP A 71 22.70 12.82 3.99
N LYS A 72 23.50 11.93 3.38
CA LYS A 72 24.96 11.90 3.49
C LYS A 72 25.68 12.91 2.59
N GLY A 73 24.95 13.70 1.81
CA GLY A 73 25.47 14.80 1.00
C GLY A 73 25.62 14.50 -0.49
N LEU A 74 25.15 13.35 -0.99
CA LEU A 74 25.17 13.08 -2.43
C LEU A 74 24.08 13.89 -3.14
N SER A 75 24.37 14.28 -4.39
CA SER A 75 23.32 14.82 -5.26
C SER A 75 22.25 13.76 -5.53
N ARG A 76 21.01 14.21 -5.70
CA ARG A 76 19.88 13.31 -6.02
C ARG A 76 20.14 12.45 -7.26
N GLN A 77 20.74 13.03 -8.29
CA GLN A 77 21.11 12.30 -9.51
C GLN A 77 22.11 11.19 -9.20
N LYS A 78 23.17 11.48 -8.45
CA LYS A 78 24.18 10.49 -8.10
C LYS A 78 23.60 9.37 -7.23
N ALA A 79 22.82 9.73 -6.22
CA ALA A 79 22.14 8.74 -5.37
C ALA A 79 21.20 7.83 -6.17
N TYR A 80 20.45 8.41 -7.13
CA TYR A 80 19.58 7.64 -8.02
C TYR A 80 20.38 6.67 -8.89
N GLU A 81 21.47 7.11 -9.53
CA GLU A 81 22.33 6.25 -10.37
C GLU A 81 22.91 5.06 -9.57
N LEU A 82 23.41 5.31 -8.35
CA LEU A 82 23.96 4.28 -7.46
C LEU A 82 22.90 3.25 -7.03
N VAL A 83 21.71 3.71 -6.68
CA VAL A 83 20.61 2.82 -6.28
C VAL A 83 20.10 2.04 -7.48
N GLN A 84 19.89 2.70 -8.63
CA GLN A 84 19.34 2.08 -9.83
C GLN A 84 20.26 0.97 -10.35
N ARG A 85 21.58 1.19 -10.43
CA ARG A 85 22.50 0.16 -10.94
C ARG A 85 22.50 -1.10 -10.08
N ASN A 86 22.40 -0.95 -8.75
CA ASN A 86 22.35 -2.08 -7.82
C ASN A 86 20.97 -2.75 -7.81
N ALA A 87 19.91 -1.97 -7.95
CA ALA A 87 18.55 -2.48 -8.07
C ALA A 87 18.38 -3.33 -9.34
N MET A 88 18.89 -2.87 -10.48
CA MET A 88 18.86 -3.61 -11.74
C MET A 88 19.64 -4.93 -11.65
N LYS A 89 20.78 -4.93 -10.95
CA LYS A 89 21.54 -6.17 -10.70
C LYS A 89 20.76 -7.16 -9.82
N ALA A 90 20.06 -6.68 -8.79
CA ALA A 90 19.22 -7.54 -7.95
C ALA A 90 18.06 -8.14 -8.75
N TRP A 91 17.44 -7.32 -9.61
CA TRP A 91 16.34 -7.73 -10.49
C TRP A 91 16.75 -8.81 -11.49
N GLN A 92 17.95 -8.70 -12.07
CA GLN A 92 18.51 -9.71 -12.98
C GLN A 92 18.89 -11.03 -12.29
N GLY A 93 18.70 -11.14 -10.97
CA GLY A 93 18.86 -12.39 -10.23
C GLY A 93 20.25 -12.61 -9.63
N HIS A 94 21.17 -11.65 -9.76
CA HIS A 94 22.56 -11.83 -9.30
C HIS A 94 22.68 -12.13 -7.81
N LYS A 95 22.19 -11.22 -6.95
CA LYS A 95 22.24 -11.32 -5.46
C LYS A 95 21.09 -10.52 -4.85
N ASN A 96 20.94 -10.57 -3.52
CA ASN A 96 20.01 -9.68 -2.83
C ASN A 96 20.48 -8.21 -2.94
N PHE A 97 19.55 -7.27 -2.81
CA PHE A 97 19.85 -5.85 -3.01
C PHE A 97 20.82 -5.29 -1.94
N LEU A 98 20.67 -5.71 -0.68
CA LEU A 98 21.54 -5.29 0.42
C LEU A 98 23.02 -5.68 0.20
N SER A 99 23.28 -6.92 -0.22
CA SER A 99 24.63 -7.40 -0.49
C SER A 99 25.25 -6.69 -1.70
N LEU A 100 24.45 -6.32 -2.70
CA LEU A 100 24.94 -5.55 -3.85
C LEU A 100 25.35 -4.14 -3.43
N LEU A 101 24.55 -3.47 -2.59
CA LEU A 101 24.88 -2.17 -2.04
C LEU A 101 26.12 -2.21 -1.15
N THR A 102 26.23 -3.24 -0.31
CA THR A 102 27.38 -3.41 0.61
C THR A 102 28.69 -3.67 -0.15
N ALA A 103 28.61 -4.35 -1.31
CA ALA A 103 29.76 -4.62 -2.18
C ALA A 103 30.09 -3.46 -3.12
N ASP A 104 29.23 -2.45 -3.23
CA ASP A 104 29.45 -1.28 -4.09
C ASP A 104 30.31 -0.25 -3.35
N THR A 105 31.52 -0.02 -3.85
CA THR A 105 32.52 0.85 -3.21
C THR A 105 32.06 2.30 -3.09
N GLU A 106 31.27 2.82 -4.03
CA GLU A 106 30.77 4.19 -3.97
C GLU A 106 29.66 4.34 -2.92
N VAL A 107 28.84 3.30 -2.73
CA VAL A 107 27.82 3.26 -1.68
C VAL A 107 28.50 3.07 -0.31
N ALA A 108 29.45 2.14 -0.21
CA ALA A 108 30.18 1.84 1.02
C ALA A 108 31.05 3.01 1.51
N ALA A 109 31.47 3.90 0.61
CA ALA A 109 32.15 5.14 0.97
C ALA A 109 31.23 6.15 1.71
N SER A 110 29.91 6.04 1.53
CA SER A 110 28.92 6.98 2.09
C SER A 110 28.13 6.39 3.25
N LEU A 111 27.82 5.09 3.19
CA LEU A 111 27.03 4.36 4.18
C LEU A 111 27.78 3.09 4.59
N SER A 112 27.95 2.90 5.90
CA SER A 112 28.49 1.65 6.46
C SER A 112 27.51 0.48 6.33
N SER A 113 28.01 -0.77 6.42
CA SER A 113 27.15 -1.98 6.40
C SER A 113 26.04 -1.91 7.47
N VAL A 114 26.39 -1.43 8.67
CA VAL A 114 25.44 -1.31 9.79
C VAL A 114 24.36 -0.26 9.50
N GLU A 115 24.70 0.85 8.85
CA GLU A 115 23.71 1.84 8.42
C GLU A 115 22.81 1.29 7.32
N LEU A 116 23.38 0.58 6.33
CA LEU A 116 22.60 -0.06 5.27
C LEU A 116 21.62 -1.09 5.84
N GLU A 117 22.06 -1.97 6.74
CA GLU A 117 21.20 -2.99 7.36
C GLU A 117 19.97 -2.36 8.06
N LYS A 118 20.13 -1.23 8.75
CA LYS A 118 19.02 -0.51 9.39
C LYS A 118 17.99 0.06 8.39
N LEU A 119 18.38 0.31 7.14
CA LEU A 119 17.45 0.76 6.10
C LEU A 119 16.56 -0.36 5.58
N PHE A 120 16.90 -1.63 5.83
CA PHE A 120 16.17 -2.81 5.40
C PHE A 120 15.24 -3.35 6.49
N ASP A 121 14.60 -2.43 7.22
CA ASP A 121 13.62 -2.74 8.27
C ASP A 121 12.20 -2.32 7.85
N TYR A 122 11.27 -3.27 7.86
CA TYR A 122 9.86 -3.03 7.56
C TYR A 122 9.13 -2.22 8.64
N GLN A 123 9.60 -2.24 9.89
CA GLN A 123 8.97 -1.48 10.98
C GLN A 123 8.94 0.02 10.68
N TYR A 124 9.93 0.50 9.92
CA TYR A 124 9.91 1.86 9.42
C TYR A 124 8.60 2.19 8.69
N TYR A 125 8.10 1.30 7.81
CA TYR A 125 6.86 1.55 7.07
C TYR A 125 5.59 1.38 7.91
N LEU A 126 5.69 0.69 9.05
CA LEU A 126 4.56 0.43 9.95
C LEU A 126 4.45 1.46 11.09
N ARG A 127 5.41 2.36 11.25
CA ARG A 127 5.54 3.29 12.39
C ARG A 127 4.34 4.19 12.68
N TYR A 128 3.45 4.40 11.70
CA TYR A 128 2.26 5.26 11.84
C TYR A 128 0.95 4.46 11.78
N VAL A 129 1.00 3.13 11.78
CA VAL A 129 -0.20 2.29 11.74
C VAL A 129 -1.08 2.57 12.96
N ASP A 130 -0.50 2.60 14.16
CA ASP A 130 -1.25 2.83 15.40
C ASP A 130 -1.90 4.23 15.42
N ASP A 131 -1.18 5.27 14.98
CA ASP A 131 -1.71 6.63 14.86
C ASP A 131 -2.93 6.70 13.91
N ILE A 132 -2.87 5.97 12.79
CA ILE A 132 -3.98 5.91 11.82
C ILE A 132 -5.18 5.18 12.45
N PHE A 133 -4.95 4.06 13.13
CA PHE A 133 -6.01 3.30 13.80
C PHE A 133 -6.70 4.13 14.89
N GLN A 134 -5.92 4.93 15.63
CA GLN A 134 -6.45 5.86 16.62
C GLN A 134 -7.35 6.92 15.99
N ARG A 135 -6.92 7.55 14.88
CA ARG A 135 -7.72 8.57 14.17
C ARG A 135 -9.03 8.01 13.60
N LEU A 136 -9.04 6.75 13.18
CA LEU A 136 -10.24 6.09 12.66
C LEU A 136 -11.17 5.56 13.77
N GLY A 137 -10.79 5.67 15.03
CA GLY A 137 -11.58 5.15 16.14
C GLY A 137 -11.58 3.61 16.21
N LEU A 138 -10.54 2.96 15.68
CA LEU A 138 -10.41 1.51 15.56
C LEU A 138 -9.45 0.90 16.60
N THR A 139 -9.23 1.58 17.72
CA THR A 139 -8.47 0.99 18.83
C THR A 139 -9.29 -0.10 19.52
N GLU A 140 -8.62 -1.09 20.12
CA GLU A 140 -9.29 -2.24 20.78
C GLU A 140 -10.36 -1.82 21.79
N THR A 141 -10.17 -0.68 22.47
CA THR A 141 -11.12 -0.11 23.43
C THR A 141 -12.36 0.48 22.77
N GLN A 142 -12.22 1.15 21.62
CA GLN A 142 -13.32 1.84 20.93
C GLN A 142 -14.18 0.89 20.07
N TRP A 143 -13.62 -0.23 19.63
CA TRP A 143 -14.33 -1.23 18.84
C TRP A 143 -15.36 -2.04 19.67
N ARG A 144 -15.04 -2.29 20.96
CA ARG A 144 -15.91 -3.03 21.89
C ARG A 144 -17.11 -2.21 22.37
N GLU A 145 -17.02 -0.89 22.42
CA GLU A 145 -18.14 -0.03 22.85
C GLU A 145 -19.21 0.15 21.77
N LYS A 146 -18.89 -0.07 20.49
CA LYS A 146 -19.83 0.09 19.36
C LYS A 146 -20.62 -1.18 19.00
N THR A 147 -20.38 -2.29 19.67
CA THR A 147 -21.07 -3.58 19.43
C THR A 147 -22.17 -3.88 20.45
N GLY A 148 -22.59 -2.88 21.23
CA GLY A 148 -23.78 -2.91 22.08
C GLY A 148 -25.06 -2.59 21.32
#